data_AF-A0A2T2VCI2-F1
#
_entry.id   AF-A0A2T2VCI2-F1
#
_cell.length_a   1.000
_cell.length_b   1.000
_cell.length_c   1.000
_cell.angle_alpha   90.00
_cell.angle_beta   90.00
_cell.angle_gamma   90.00
#
_symmetry.space_group_name_H-M   'P 1'
#
loop_
_entity.id
_entity.type
_entity.pdbx_description
1 polymer ?
#
loop_
_entity_poly.entity_id
_entity_poly.type
_entity_poly.pdbx_seq_one_letter_code
_entity_poly.pdbx_strand_id
1 'polypeptide(L)'
;MIKLFVTDIDGCLAEPYDCSGRPYPYVEAMTQALDLTTPVLFEAGGGRFDPVAAQTTWSPKLTDEMEAKLNTVQQWFLRECVPGTSMSLDHAKHTQTGVVSPEIDEIRALCPRTEQFVAENAPGLHVFST
;
A
#
# COMPACT_ATOMS: atom_id res chain seq x y z
N MET A 1 -0.52 20.85 24.70
CA MET A 1 -0.96 21.31 23.37
C MET A 1 -0.59 20.22 22.37
N ILE A 2 -1.57 19.65 21.68
CA ILE A 2 -1.35 18.64 20.63
C ILE A 2 -0.90 19.36 19.37
N LYS A 3 0.17 18.89 18.72
CA LYS A 3 0.77 19.51 17.51
C LYS A 3 0.42 18.77 16.22
N LEU A 4 -0.02 17.52 16.33
CA LEU A 4 -0.36 16.62 15.24
C LEU A 4 -1.42 15.65 15.76
N PHE A 5 -2.53 15.54 15.05
CA PHE A 5 -3.55 14.53 15.29
C PHE A 5 -3.79 13.82 13.95
N VAL A 6 -3.74 12.49 13.96
CA VAL A 6 -3.83 11.65 12.77
C VAL A 6 -5.03 10.74 12.95
N THR A 7 -5.88 10.67 11.93
CA THR A 7 -7.05 9.80 11.90
C THR A 7 -7.07 8.95 10.64
N ASP A 8 -7.77 7.83 10.67
CA ASP A 8 -7.95 6.97 9.50
C ASP A 8 -9.15 7.43 8.67
N ILE A 9 -8.98 7.58 7.36
CA ILE A 9 -10.05 8.02 6.45
C ILE A 9 -11.16 6.97 6.33
N ASP A 10 -10.81 5.68 6.52
CA ASP A 10 -11.72 4.55 6.42
C ASP A 10 -12.49 4.33 7.73
N GLY A 11 -13.24 5.36 8.17
CA GLY A 11 -14.19 5.24 9.28
C GLY A 11 -13.98 6.19 10.46
N CYS A 12 -13.01 7.12 10.39
CA CYS A 12 -12.91 8.22 11.33
C CYS A 12 -13.06 9.58 10.62
N LEU A 13 -13.75 10.53 11.27
CA LEU A 13 -14.06 11.87 10.73
C LEU A 13 -13.32 12.98 11.52
N ALA A 14 -12.10 12.70 12.02
CA ALA A 14 -11.43 13.56 13.00
C ALA A 14 -10.18 14.27 12.44
N GLU A 15 -10.23 15.60 12.36
CA GLU A 15 -9.16 16.46 11.83
C GLU A 15 -7.95 16.64 12.79
N PRO A 16 -6.74 17.04 12.32
CA PRO A 16 -6.41 17.72 11.06
C PRO A 16 -5.53 16.97 10.04
N TYR A 17 -5.18 15.69 10.27
CA TYR A 17 -4.49 14.88 9.26
C TYR A 17 -5.17 13.53 9.11
N ASP A 18 -5.56 13.21 7.89
CA ASP A 18 -6.13 11.91 7.55
C ASP A 18 -5.04 10.98 7.00
N CYS A 19 -5.15 9.69 7.26
CA CYS A 19 -4.28 8.66 6.73
C CYS A 19 -5.12 7.49 6.23
N SER A 20 -4.57 6.70 5.31
CA SER A 20 -5.23 5.52 4.78
C SER A 20 -4.21 4.48 4.34
N GLY A 21 -4.54 3.20 4.51
CA GLY A 21 -3.83 2.09 3.86
C GLY A 21 -4.14 1.93 2.37
N ARG A 22 -5.05 2.75 1.84
CA ARG A 22 -5.58 2.69 0.46
C ARG A 22 -4.67 3.41 -0.53
N PRO A 23 -4.73 3.06 -1.83
CA PRO A 23 -3.95 3.70 -2.88
C PRO A 23 -4.43 5.13 -3.16
N TYR A 24 -3.58 5.93 -3.82
CA TYR A 24 -3.87 7.33 -4.17
C TYR A 24 -5.26 7.57 -4.80
N PRO A 25 -5.71 6.80 -5.82
CA PRO A 25 -7.00 7.08 -6.47
C PRO A 25 -8.19 7.01 -5.52
N TYR A 26 -8.15 6.09 -4.54
CA TYR A 26 -9.17 6.01 -3.51
C TYR A 26 -9.13 7.25 -2.60
N VAL A 27 -7.92 7.61 -2.14
CA VAL A 27 -7.73 8.75 -1.24
C VAL A 27 -8.13 10.06 -1.90
N GLU A 28 -7.79 10.28 -3.17
CA GLU A 28 -8.23 11.44 -3.94
C GLU A 28 -9.77 11.51 -4.02
N ALA A 29 -10.42 10.41 -4.38
CA ALA A 29 -11.88 10.36 -4.48
C ALA A 29 -12.57 10.64 -3.13
N MET A 30 -12.06 10.04 -2.05
CA MET A 30 -12.60 10.26 -0.70
C MET A 30 -12.36 11.68 -0.20
N THR A 31 -11.20 12.25 -0.52
CA THR A 31 -10.90 13.64 -0.19
C THR A 31 -11.91 14.60 -0.82
N GLN A 32 -12.24 14.39 -2.10
CA GLN A 32 -13.27 15.18 -2.79
C GLN A 32 -14.66 14.94 -2.20
N ALA A 33 -15.01 13.69 -1.90
CA ALA A 33 -16.31 13.33 -1.35
C ALA A 33 -16.56 13.92 0.04
N LEU A 34 -15.49 14.09 0.83
CA LEU A 34 -15.52 14.61 2.19
C LEU A 34 -15.15 16.10 2.29
N ASP A 35 -14.87 16.76 1.17
CA ASP A 35 -14.45 18.16 1.08
C ASP A 35 -13.21 18.47 1.97
N LEU A 36 -12.25 17.54 2.02
CA LEU A 36 -11.05 17.72 2.86
C LEU A 36 -10.14 18.78 2.25
N THR A 37 -9.61 19.64 3.12
CA THR A 37 -8.71 20.74 2.72
C THR A 37 -7.30 20.59 3.28
N THR A 38 -7.08 19.56 4.11
CA THR A 38 -5.80 19.24 4.73
C THR A 38 -5.08 18.11 3.99
N PRO A 39 -3.72 18.05 4.06
CA PRO A 39 -2.99 16.96 3.43
C PRO A 39 -3.36 15.58 4.00
N VAL A 40 -3.49 14.59 3.11
CA VAL A 40 -3.89 13.22 3.44
C VAL A 40 -2.75 12.26 3.10
N LEU A 41 -2.44 11.34 4.03
CA LEU A 41 -1.48 10.27 3.80
C LEU A 41 -2.18 9.05 3.18
N PHE A 42 -1.54 8.44 2.18
CA PHE A 42 -2.04 7.22 1.54
C PHE A 42 -0.98 6.12 1.58
N GLU A 43 -1.39 4.87 1.32
CA GLU A 43 -0.54 3.68 1.46
C GLU A 43 0.25 3.63 2.78
N ALA A 44 -0.44 3.87 3.91
CA ALA A 44 0.16 3.86 5.24
C ALA A 44 1.37 4.82 5.40
N GLY A 45 1.34 5.95 4.67
CA GLY A 45 2.42 6.94 4.67
C GLY A 45 3.46 6.75 3.55
N GLY A 46 3.18 5.87 2.58
CA GLY A 46 3.96 5.74 1.35
C GLY A 46 3.93 7.02 0.50
N GLY A 47 2.83 7.77 0.56
CA GLY A 47 2.71 9.09 -0.07
C GLY A 47 1.77 10.03 0.66
N ARG A 48 1.81 11.30 0.25
CA ARG A 48 0.95 12.39 0.71
C ARG A 48 0.25 13.02 -0.49
N PHE A 49 -1.05 13.26 -0.36
CA PHE A 49 -1.84 14.06 -1.28
C PHE A 49 -2.17 15.40 -0.65
N ASP A 50 -1.96 16.49 -1.39
CA ASP A 50 -2.41 17.83 -1.04
C ASP A 50 -3.64 18.17 -1.89
N PRO A 51 -4.85 18.26 -1.30
CA PRO A 51 -6.07 18.43 -2.07
C PRO A 51 -6.29 19.86 -2.58
N VAL A 52 -5.66 20.85 -1.95
CA VAL A 52 -5.74 22.25 -2.39
C VAL A 52 -4.80 22.50 -3.57
N ALA A 53 -3.58 21.95 -3.48
CA ALA A 53 -2.60 22.05 -4.56
C ALA A 53 -2.83 21.03 -5.69
N ALA A 54 -3.65 19.99 -5.44
CA ALA A 54 -3.84 18.82 -6.29
C ALA A 54 -2.51 18.16 -6.68
N GLN A 55 -1.64 17.93 -5.69
CA GLN A 55 -0.31 17.37 -5.89
C GLN A 55 -0.03 16.18 -4.97
N THR A 56 0.71 15.21 -5.47
CA THR A 56 1.23 14.08 -4.68
C THR A 56 2.70 14.27 -4.36
N THR A 57 3.12 13.78 -3.21
CA THR A 57 4.52 13.68 -2.82
C THR A 57 4.76 12.29 -2.25
N TRP A 58 5.70 11.55 -2.85
CA TRP A 58 6.09 10.24 -2.36
C TRP A 58 7.06 10.34 -1.18
N SER A 59 7.06 9.32 -0.34
CA SER A 59 8.03 9.19 0.74
C SER A 59 9.45 9.19 0.18
N PRO A 60 10.40 9.94 0.77
CA PRO A 60 11.80 9.89 0.34
C PRO A 60 12.47 8.53 0.60
N LYS A 61 11.78 7.62 1.31
CA LYS A 61 12.21 6.23 1.50
C LYS A 61 11.83 5.31 0.33
N LEU A 62 10.93 5.75 -0.55
CA LEU A 62 10.65 5.07 -1.81
C LEU A 62 11.73 5.48 -2.81
N THR A 63 12.85 4.77 -2.77
CA THR A 63 13.96 4.97 -3.70
C THR A 63 13.78 4.07 -4.93
N ASP A 64 14.48 4.37 -6.03
CA ASP A 64 14.52 3.51 -7.23
C ASP A 64 14.92 2.07 -6.89
N GLU A 65 15.83 1.87 -5.93
CA GLU A 65 16.22 0.54 -5.43
C GLU A 65 15.04 -0.18 -4.75
N MET A 66 14.26 0.55 -3.94
CA MET A 66 13.08 0.01 -3.28
C MET A 66 12.00 -0.35 -4.30
N GLU A 67 11.78 0.50 -5.29
CA GLU A 67 10.84 0.24 -6.39
C GLU A 67 11.26 -0.98 -7.21
N ALA A 68 12.55 -1.13 -7.51
CA ALA A 68 13.07 -2.31 -8.20
C ALA A 68 12.84 -3.61 -7.41
N LYS A 69 13.02 -3.57 -6.08
CA LYS A 69 12.72 -4.69 -5.18
C LYS A 69 11.24 -5.04 -5.18
N LEU A 70 10.35 -4.05 -5.03
CA LEU A 70 8.91 -4.24 -5.09
C LEU A 70 8.47 -4.85 -6.44
N ASN A 71 9.00 -4.33 -7.54
CA ASN A 71 8.72 -4.88 -8.87
C ASN A 71 9.22 -6.32 -9.02
N THR A 72 10.37 -6.67 -8.45
CA THR A 72 10.89 -8.05 -8.46
C THR A 72 9.90 -9.01 -7.81
N VAL A 73 9.36 -8.66 -6.64
CA VAL A 73 8.37 -9.48 -5.93
C VAL A 73 7.03 -9.51 -6.69
N GLN A 74 6.59 -8.39 -7.24
CA GLN A 74 5.37 -8.30 -8.04
C GLN A 74 5.42 -9.21 -9.27
N GLN A 75 6.53 -9.18 -10.01
CA GLN A 75 6.71 -10.03 -11.19
C GLN A 75 6.75 -11.52 -10.82
N TRP A 76 7.33 -11.86 -9.67
CA TRP A 76 7.29 -13.22 -9.15
C TRP A 76 5.87 -13.66 -8.80
N PHE A 77 5.07 -12.83 -8.13
CA PHE A 77 3.65 -13.13 -7.88
C PHE A 77 2.90 -13.41 -9.18
N LEU A 78 3.05 -12.53 -10.19
CA LEU A 78 2.35 -12.64 -11.47
C LEU A 78 2.74 -13.89 -12.28
N ARG A 79 3.99 -14.34 -12.18
CA ARG A 79 4.52 -15.46 -12.96
C ARG A 79 4.35 -16.81 -12.26
N GLU A 80 4.57 -16.85 -10.96
CA GLU A 80 4.78 -18.10 -10.21
C GLU A 80 3.69 -18.39 -9.16
N CYS A 81 2.92 -17.38 -8.77
CA CYS A 81 1.95 -17.52 -7.67
C CYS A 81 0.51 -17.43 -8.15
N VAL A 82 0.18 -16.40 -8.93
CA VAL A 82 -1.19 -16.13 -9.40
C VAL A 82 -1.69 -17.18 -10.41
N PRO A 83 -0.92 -17.63 -11.43
CA PRO A 83 -1.44 -18.52 -12.45
C PRO A 83 -1.98 -19.84 -11.90
N GLY A 84 -3.22 -20.19 -12.28
CA GLY A 84 -3.86 -21.45 -11.87
C GLY A 84 -4.43 -21.46 -10.45
N THR A 85 -4.41 -20.33 -9.75
CA THR A 85 -4.98 -20.16 -8.39
C THR A 85 -6.19 -19.24 -8.42
N SER A 86 -6.86 -19.08 -7.28
CA SER A 86 -7.91 -18.06 -7.11
C SER A 86 -7.36 -16.68 -6.74
N MET A 87 -6.04 -16.56 -6.60
CA MET A 87 -5.39 -15.32 -6.18
C MET A 87 -5.40 -14.26 -7.28
N SER A 88 -5.42 -12.99 -6.88
CA SER A 88 -5.17 -11.84 -7.74
C SER A 88 -4.15 -10.91 -7.10
N LEU A 89 -3.46 -10.12 -7.93
CA LEU A 89 -2.55 -9.09 -7.45
C LEU A 89 -3.34 -7.99 -6.70
N ASP A 90 -2.79 -7.45 -5.61
CA ASP A 90 -3.27 -6.19 -5.04
C ASP A 90 -2.85 -5.04 -5.97
N HIS A 91 -3.84 -4.30 -6.47
CA HIS A 91 -3.64 -3.31 -7.53
C HIS A 91 -3.51 -1.89 -6.99
N ALA A 92 -2.95 -1.01 -7.82
CA ALA A 92 -2.91 0.44 -7.64
C ALA A 92 -2.02 0.97 -6.50
N LYS A 93 -1.35 0.11 -5.74
CA LYS A 93 -0.36 0.53 -4.73
C LYS A 93 1.04 0.63 -5.33
N HIS A 94 1.77 1.68 -4.96
CA HIS A 94 3.13 1.94 -5.45
C HIS A 94 4.21 1.49 -4.46
N THR A 95 3.97 1.67 -3.17
CA THR A 95 4.95 1.42 -2.09
C THR A 95 4.88 0.02 -1.48
N GLN A 96 3.97 -0.81 -1.98
CA GLN A 96 3.84 -2.21 -1.60
C GLN A 96 3.35 -3.06 -2.78
N THR A 97 3.60 -4.36 -2.69
CA THR A 97 3.03 -5.35 -3.60
C THR A 97 2.51 -6.53 -2.79
N GLY A 98 1.44 -7.15 -3.24
CA GLY A 98 0.81 -8.26 -2.56
C GLY A 98 -0.18 -8.98 -3.45
N VAL A 99 -0.78 -10.02 -2.92
CA VAL A 99 -1.87 -10.75 -3.54
C VAL A 99 -3.03 -10.87 -2.56
N VAL A 100 -4.23 -11.03 -3.09
CA VAL A 100 -5.44 -11.34 -2.34
C VAL A 100 -6.02 -12.65 -2.86
N SER A 101 -6.68 -13.40 -1.99
CA SER A 101 -7.37 -14.63 -2.34
C SER A 101 -8.72 -14.70 -1.63
N PRO A 102 -9.77 -15.23 -2.27
CA PRO A 102 -10.96 -15.66 -1.54
C PRO A 102 -10.70 -16.90 -0.66
N GLU A 103 -9.63 -17.67 -0.92
CA GLU A 103 -9.30 -18.92 -0.22
C GLU A 103 -8.15 -18.71 0.77
N ILE A 104 -8.45 -18.75 2.08
CA ILE A 104 -7.46 -18.50 3.13
C ILE A 104 -6.28 -19.48 3.11
N ASP A 105 -6.51 -20.71 2.67
CA ASP A 105 -5.47 -21.73 2.63
C ASP A 105 -4.45 -21.49 1.51
N GLU A 106 -4.82 -20.81 0.42
CA GLU A 106 -3.87 -20.36 -0.60
C GLU A 106 -2.89 -19.34 -0.01
N ILE A 107 -3.39 -18.38 0.78
CA ILE A 107 -2.54 -17.37 1.45
C ILE A 107 -1.62 -18.01 2.49
N ARG A 108 -2.15 -18.95 3.30
CA ARG A 108 -1.33 -19.68 4.29
C ARG A 108 -0.22 -20.49 3.63
N ALA A 109 -0.48 -21.12 2.50
CA ALA A 109 0.53 -21.86 1.74
C ALA A 109 1.55 -20.93 1.07
N LEU A 110 1.13 -19.74 0.64
CA LEU A 110 1.98 -18.77 -0.03
C LEU A 110 2.92 -18.01 0.92
N CYS A 111 2.44 -17.63 2.12
CA CYS A 111 3.22 -16.84 3.09
C CYS A 111 4.68 -17.28 3.27
N PRO A 112 4.98 -18.55 3.63
CA PRO A 112 6.36 -18.99 3.82
C PRO A 112 7.20 -18.94 2.53
N ARG A 113 6.57 -19.16 1.36
CA ARG A 113 7.26 -19.02 0.06
C ARG A 113 7.60 -17.57 -0.23
N THR A 114 6.70 -16.65 0.10
CA THR A 114 6.93 -15.20 -0.05
C THR A 114 8.02 -14.71 0.89
N GLU A 115 8.00 -15.12 2.16
CA GLU A 115 9.05 -14.79 3.13
C GLU A 115 10.44 -15.23 2.63
N GLN A 116 10.53 -16.48 2.14
CA GLN A 116 11.76 -16.99 1.57
C GLN A 116 12.19 -16.20 0.32
N PHE A 117 11.28 -16.01 -0.64
CA PHE A 117 11.59 -15.30 -1.88
C PHE A 117 12.06 -13.86 -1.61
N VAL A 118 11.40 -13.16 -0.69
CA VAL A 118 11.76 -11.80 -0.28
C VAL A 118 13.14 -11.77 0.39
N ALA A 119 13.43 -12.69 1.31
CA ALA A 119 14.72 -12.76 1.98
C ALA A 119 15.89 -12.96 0.98
N GLU A 120 15.66 -13.75 -0.06
CA GLU A 120 16.67 -14.06 -1.08
C GLU A 120 16.81 -12.97 -2.16
N ASN A 121 15.69 -12.40 -2.63
CA ASN A 121 15.67 -11.58 -3.86
C ASN A 121 15.37 -10.10 -3.62
N ALA A 122 14.78 -9.74 -2.47
CA ALA A 122 14.39 -8.38 -2.15
C ALA A 122 14.68 -8.03 -0.68
N PRO A 123 15.93 -8.21 -0.20
CA PRO A 123 16.26 -8.00 1.20
C PRO A 123 15.97 -6.55 1.63
N GLY A 124 15.37 -6.42 2.81
CA GLY A 124 14.90 -5.15 3.38
C GLY A 124 13.41 -4.89 3.19
N LEU A 125 12.70 -5.69 2.38
CA LEU A 125 11.24 -5.74 2.41
C LEU A 125 10.76 -6.63 3.56
N HIS A 126 9.57 -6.33 4.07
CA HIS A 126 8.90 -7.11 5.11
C HIS A 126 7.59 -7.70 4.58
N VAL A 127 7.37 -8.97 4.86
CA VAL A 127 6.13 -9.67 4.50
C VAL A 127 5.13 -9.53 5.63
N PHE A 128 3.89 -9.20 5.29
CA PHE A 128 2.76 -9.15 6.19
C PHE A 128 1.64 -10.02 5.61
N SER A 129 0.84 -10.63 6.48
CA SER A 129 -0.38 -11.33 6.11
C SER A 129 -1.47 -11.05 7.14
N THR A 130 -2.72 -11.03 6.68
CA THR A 130 -3.92 -10.72 7.47
C THR A 130 -5.01 -11.73 7.18
#